data_AF-A0AAU0WMX8-F1
#
_entry.id   AF-A0AAU0WMX8-F1
#
_cell.length_a   1.000
_cell.length_b   1.000
_cell.length_c   1.000
_cell.angle_alpha   90.00
_cell.angle_beta   90.00
_cell.angle_gamma   90.00
#
_symmetry.space_group_name_H-M   'P 1'
#
loop_
_entity.id
_entity.type
_entity.pdbx_description
1 polymer ?
#
loop_
_entity_poly.entity_id
_entity_poly.type
_entity_poly.pdbx_seq_one_letter_code
_entity_poly.pdbx_strand_id
1 'polypeptide(L)'
;MASGGADGVVRLWNLATGQPADDLPTSCESPLHAVAFSSDGTLLTSADDDGVVHRWALRGAGGQALSRAESRHKDRNHGQEQALPADRRADRV
;
A
#
# COMPACT_ATOMS: atom_id res chain seq x y z
N MET A 1 -15.51 -4.03 -8.39
CA MET A 1 -15.26 -2.69 -7.81
C MET A 1 -14.23 -2.84 -6.70
N ALA A 2 -13.41 -1.83 -6.43
CA ALA A 2 -12.51 -1.81 -5.28
C ALA A 2 -12.65 -0.49 -4.51
N SER A 3 -12.37 -0.53 -3.21
CA SER A 3 -12.26 0.64 -2.35
C SER A 3 -11.04 0.50 -1.44
N GLY A 4 -10.26 1.57 -1.31
CA GLY A 4 -9.22 1.67 -0.27
C GLY A 4 -9.81 2.26 1.01
N GLY A 5 -9.35 1.76 2.16
CA GLY A 5 -9.71 2.28 3.48
C GLY A 5 -8.55 3.03 4.16
N ALA A 6 -8.89 3.79 5.20
CA ALA A 6 -7.91 4.43 6.09
C ALA A 6 -7.17 3.41 6.97
N ASP A 7 -7.65 2.17 7.02
CA ASP A 7 -7.05 1.01 7.69
C ASP A 7 -5.96 0.32 6.84
N GLY A 8 -5.60 0.89 5.69
CA GLY A 8 -4.61 0.30 4.79
C GLY A 8 -5.12 -0.94 4.04
N VAL A 9 -6.42 -1.22 4.08
CA VAL A 9 -7.00 -2.40 3.42
C VAL A 9 -7.70 -1.99 2.12
N VAL A 10 -7.41 -2.70 1.03
CA VAL A 10 -8.20 -2.58 -0.19
C VAL A 10 -9.26 -3.67 -0.20
N ARG A 11 -10.53 -3.29 -0.27
CA ARG A 11 -11.65 -4.24 -0.35
C ARG A 11 -12.16 -4.35 -1.77
N LEU A 12 -12.35 -5.58 -2.21
CA LEU A 12 -12.79 -5.92 -3.56
C LEU A 12 -14.19 -6.50 -3.54
N TRP A 13 -15.02 -6.05 -4.48
CA TRP A 13 -16.44 -6.37 -4.57
C TRP A 13 -16.79 -6.90 -5.94
N ASN A 14 -17.51 -8.02 -5.98
CA ASN A 14 -18.06 -8.57 -7.20
C ASN A 14 -19.37 -7.85 -7.52
N LEU A 15 -19.40 -7.10 -8.62
CA LEU A 15 -20.58 -6.33 -9.03
C LEU A 15 -21.71 -7.21 -9.59
N ALA A 16 -21.40 -8.40 -10.10
CA ALA A 16 -22.41 -9.31 -10.64
C ALA A 16 -23.23 -9.97 -9.53
N THR A 17 -22.64 -10.22 -8.37
CA THR A 17 -23.30 -10.87 -7.23
C THR A 17 -23.63 -9.90 -6.10
N GLY A 18 -23.06 -8.69 -6.10
CA GLY A 18 -23.17 -7.71 -5.01
C GLY A 18 -22.46 -8.13 -3.73
N GLN A 19 -21.62 -9.16 -3.78
CA GLN A 19 -20.93 -9.71 -2.61
C GLN A 19 -19.47 -9.25 -2.53
N PRO A 20 -18.90 -9.15 -1.31
CA PRO A 20 -17.47 -8.96 -1.14
C PRO A 20 -16.73 -10.14 -1.78
N ALA A 21 -15.75 -9.83 -2.61
CA ALA A 21 -14.95 -10.82 -3.33
C ALA A 21 -13.68 -11.16 -2.55
N ASP A 22 -12.96 -10.14 -2.06
CA ASP A 22 -11.67 -10.32 -1.40
C ASP A 22 -11.29 -9.08 -0.57
N ASP A 23 -10.47 -9.27 0.45
CA ASP A 23 -9.84 -8.20 1.23
C ASP A 23 -8.33 -8.30 1.03
N LEU A 24 -7.72 -7.23 0.50
CA LEU A 24 -6.31 -7.18 0.17
C LEU A 24 -5.58 -6.32 1.20
N PRO A 25 -5.06 -6.93 2.27
CA PRO A 25 -4.25 -6.22 3.25
C PRO A 25 -2.94 -5.75 2.61
N THR A 26 -2.64 -4.47 2.80
CA THR A 26 -1.33 -3.92 2.50
C THR A 26 -0.36 -4.19 3.66
N SER A 27 0.94 -3.96 3.45
CA SER A 27 1.91 -3.95 4.56
C SER A 27 1.84 -2.68 5.41
N CYS A 28 0.99 -1.73 5.04
CA CYS A 28 0.97 -0.41 5.62
C CYS A 28 -0.28 -0.22 6.48
N GLU A 29 -0.12 0.42 7.63
CA GLU A 29 -1.24 0.90 8.45
C GLU A 29 -1.68 2.32 8.04
N SER A 30 -1.07 2.88 6.97
CA SER A 30 -1.36 4.23 6.49
C SER A 30 -2.54 4.27 5.52
N PRO A 31 -3.24 5.41 5.43
CA PRO A 31 -4.37 5.56 4.53
C PRO A 31 -4.00 5.37 3.06
N LEU A 32 -4.89 4.69 2.32
CA LEU A 32 -4.79 4.57 0.88
C LEU A 32 -5.48 5.76 0.21
N HIS A 33 -4.72 6.53 -0.58
CA HIS A 33 -5.24 7.72 -1.26
C HIS A 33 -5.74 7.43 -2.67
N ALA A 34 -5.20 6.39 -3.30
CA ALA A 34 -5.54 6.04 -4.67
C ALA A 34 -5.65 4.53 -4.86
N VAL A 35 -6.61 4.11 -5.69
CA VAL A 35 -6.78 2.74 -6.15
C VAL A 35 -7.13 2.77 -7.63
N ALA A 36 -6.43 1.98 -8.44
CA ALA A 36 -6.63 1.90 -9.89
C ALA A 36 -6.59 0.44 -10.36
N PHE A 37 -7.53 0.07 -11.21
CA PHE A 37 -7.50 -1.18 -11.96
C PHE A 37 -6.76 -0.97 -13.29
N SER A 38 -6.01 -1.98 -13.72
CA SER A 38 -5.56 -2.06 -15.10
C SER A 38 -6.77 -2.25 -16.02
N SER A 39 -6.68 -1.74 -17.25
CA SER A 39 -7.78 -1.77 -18.24
C SER A 39 -8.20 -3.19 -18.64
N ASP A 40 -7.30 -4.16 -18.48
CA ASP A 40 -7.54 -5.59 -18.70
C ASP A 40 -8.10 -6.32 -17.46
N GLY A 41 -8.22 -5.63 -16.31
CA GLY A 41 -8.72 -6.18 -15.06
C GLY A 41 -7.79 -7.18 -14.37
N THR A 42 -6.56 -7.36 -14.87
CA THR A 42 -5.61 -8.36 -14.33
C THR A 42 -4.75 -7.82 -13.20
N LEU A 43 -4.70 -6.50 -13.04
CA LEU A 43 -3.88 -5.83 -12.03
C LEU A 43 -4.70 -4.79 -11.28
N LEU A 44 -4.46 -4.74 -9.98
CA LEU A 44 -4.88 -3.66 -9.09
C LEU A 44 -3.64 -2.97 -8.54
N THR A 45 -3.67 -1.65 -8.52
CA THR A 45 -2.61 -0.83 -7.93
C THR A 45 -3.21 0.12 -6.91
N SER A 46 -2.59 0.26 -5.74
CA SER A 46 -2.90 1.33 -4.79
C SER A 46 -1.64 2.06 -4.35
N ALA A 47 -1.83 3.28 -3.85
CA ALA A 47 -0.76 4.08 -3.27
C ALA A 47 -1.18 4.55 -1.87
N ASP A 48 -0.25 4.45 -0.92
CA ASP A 48 -0.40 4.93 0.45
C ASP A 48 0.30 6.28 0.68
N ASP A 49 0.07 6.86 1.85
CA ASP A 49 0.67 8.13 2.30
C ASP A 49 2.21 8.08 2.39
N ASP A 50 2.77 6.89 2.62
CA ASP A 50 4.21 6.64 2.73
C ASP A 50 4.92 6.53 1.36
N GLY A 51 4.18 6.72 0.27
CA GLY A 51 4.71 6.63 -1.10
C GLY A 51 5.02 5.18 -1.52
N VAL A 52 4.43 4.19 -0.84
CA VAL A 52 4.52 2.79 -1.26
C VAL A 52 3.38 2.49 -2.21
N VAL A 53 3.75 1.88 -3.33
CA VAL A 53 2.80 1.37 -4.32
C VAL A 53 2.60 -0.11 -4.07
N HIS A 54 1.35 -0.49 -3.83
CA HIS A 54 0.94 -1.88 -3.67
C HIS A 54 0.33 -2.36 -4.97
N ARG A 55 0.71 -3.55 -5.41
CA ARG A 55 0.22 -4.18 -6.63
C ARG A 55 -0.29 -5.58 -6.34
N TRP A 56 -1.43 -5.91 -6.94
CA TRP A 56 -2.01 -7.24 -6.86
C TRP A 56 -2.35 -7.75 -8.24
N ALA A 57 -1.97 -9.00 -8.51
CA ALA A 57 -2.47 -9.73 -9.66
C ALA A 57 -3.86 -10.27 -9.34
N LEU A 58 -4.84 -9.98 -10.19
CA LEU A 58 -6.23 -10.43 -10.05
C LEU A 58 -6.52 -11.55 -11.07
N ARG A 59 -7.33 -12.55 -10.68
CA ARG A 59 -7.86 -13.55 -11.62
C ARG A 59 -9.23 -13.18 -12.14
N GLY A 60 -9.30 -12.97 -13.46
CA GLY A 60 -10.53 -12.90 -14.23
C GLY A 60 -11.47 -11.77 -13.79
N ALA A 61 -12.68 -11.77 -14.36
CA ALA A 61 -13.70 -10.76 -14.06
C ALA A 61 -14.21 -10.78 -12.60
N GLY A 62 -13.82 -11.78 -11.80
CA GLY A 62 -14.25 -11.96 -10.41
C GLY A 62 -13.42 -11.18 -9.38
N GLY A 63 -12.25 -10.67 -9.75
CA GLY A 63 -11.46 -9.79 -8.88
C GLY A 63 -10.79 -10.47 -7.67
N GLN A 64 -10.51 -11.78 -7.74
CA GLN A 64 -9.79 -12.49 -6.68
C GLN A 64 -8.29 -12.24 -6.74
N ALA A 65 -7.64 -12.00 -5.60
CA ALA A 65 -6.21 -11.71 -5.53
C ALA A 65 -5.37 -12.98 -5.59
N LEU A 66 -4.38 -13.02 -6.49
CA LEU A 66 -3.46 -14.15 -6.62
C LEU A 66 -2.14 -13.96 -5.88
N SER A 67 -1.59 -12.76 -5.97
CA SER A 67 -0.22 -12.49 -5.52
C SER A 67 -0.04 -10.99 -5.32
N ARG A 68 0.66 -10.63 -4.24
CA ARG A 68 0.99 -9.25 -3.89
C ARG A 68 2.45 -8.95 -4.24
N ALA A 69 2.68 -7.80 -4.84
CA ALA A 69 4.00 -7.24 -5.07
C ALA A 69 4.01 -5.79 -4.58
N GLU A 70 5.09 -5.38 -3.93
CA GLU A 70 5.20 -4.06 -3.31
C GLU A 70 6.37 -3.32 -3.96
N SER A 71 6.16 -2.06 -4.29
CA SER A 71 7.18 -1.23 -4.92
C SER A 71 7.26 0.08 -4.14
N ARG A 72 8.34 0.26 -3.37
CA ARG A 72 8.59 1.52 -2.69
C ARG A 72 9.16 2.52 -3.69
N HIS A 73 8.37 3.52 -4.09
CA HIS A 73 8.89 4.67 -4.83
C HIS A 73 9.20 5.78 -3.82
N LYS A 74 10.32 5.63 -3.10
CA LYS A 74 10.79 6.65 -2.17
C LYS A 74 11.50 7.74 -2.97
N ASP A 75 10.76 8.75 -3.43
CA ASP A 75 11.39 10.03 -3.73
C ASP A 75 12.11 10.48 -2.46
N ARG A 76 13.44 10.62 -2.55
CA ARG A 76 14.30 11.09 -1.46
C ARG A 76 13.97 12.54 -1.15
N ASN A 77 12.86 12.82 -0.49
CA ASN A 77 12.58 14.17 -0.01
C ASN A 77 11.62 14.24 1.19
N HIS A 78 11.72 13.28 2.11
CA HIS A 78 11.37 13.56 3.50
C HIS A 78 12.67 13.90 4.22
N GLY A 79 12.78 15.14 4.68
CA GLY A 79 13.95 15.66 5.38
C GLY A 79 14.36 14.70 6.49
N GLN A 80 15.49 14.02 6.29
CA GLN A 80 16.23 13.45 7.40
C GLN A 80 16.79 14.64 8.18
N GLU A 81 16.06 15.10 9.19
CA GLU A 81 16.72 15.71 10.33
C GLU A 81 17.44 14.55 11.05
N GLN A 82 18.67 14.28 10.61
CA GLN A 82 19.61 13.48 11.38
C GLN A 82 19.92 14.28 12.64
N ALA A 83 19.21 14.00 13.73
CA ALA A 83 19.66 14.41 15.05
C ALA A 83 21.03 13.73 15.29
N LEU A 84 22.10 14.51 15.11
CA LEU A 84 23.46 14.13 15.43
C LEU A 84 23.48 13.61 16.88
N PRO A 85 24.07 12.44 17.16
CA PRO A 85 24.22 12.01 18.55
C PRO A 85 25.09 13.06 19.26
N ALA A 86 24.54 13.68 20.30
CA ALA A 86 25.27 14.60 21.16
C ALA A 86 26.46 13.84 21.77
N ASP A 87 27.66 14.24 21.37
CA ASP A 87 28.92 13.89 22.01
C ASP A 87 28.79 14.23 23.50
N ARG A 88 28.72 13.19 24.34
CA ARG A 88 29.01 13.32 25.76
C ARG A 88 30.32 12.61 26.03
N ARG A 89 31.42 13.33 25.80
CA ARG A 89 32.58 13.21 26.67
C ARG A 89 32.13 13.35 28.12
N ALA A 90 32.35 12.31 28.91
CA ALA A 90 32.52 12.43 30.34
C ALA A 90 33.74 11.62 30.73
N ASP A 91 34.83 12.35 30.91
CA ASP A 91 36.00 12.01 31.69
C ASP A 91 35.67 11.09 32.87
N ARG A 92 36.49 10.05 33.04
CA ARG A 92 36.71 9.45 34.35
C ARG A 92 38.18 9.13 34.51
N VAL A 93 38.87 9.98 35.28
CA VAL A 93 40.11 9.64 35.99
C VAL A 93 39.78 8.82 37.23
#